data_AF-A0A061HWE3-F1
#
_entry.id   AF-A0A061HWE3-F1
#
_cell.length_a   1.000
_cell.length_b   1.000
_cell.length_c   1.000
_cell.angle_alpha   90.00
_cell.angle_beta   90.00
_cell.angle_gamma   90.00
#
_symmetry.space_group_name_H-M   'P 1'
#
loop_
_entity.id
_entity.type
_entity.pdbx_description
1 polymer ?
#
loop_
_entity_poly.entity_id
_entity_poly.type
_entity_poly.pdbx_seq_one_letter_code
_entity_poly.pdbx_strand_id
1 'polypeptide(L)'
;QCTSGQRCQMVSGKARCVAESIAVCRAQGDPHYTTFDGRRYDMMGTCSYTMAELRSTNKSLLAFKVEAKNKNRSTNKVSYVRLVTVHVYNHTVSLEYGEIGIAR
;
A
#
# COMPACT_ATOMS: atom_id res chain seq x y z
N GLN A 1 -17.73 22.25 8.03
CA GLN A 1 -18.26 20.88 8.16
C GLN A 1 -17.37 19.94 7.37
N CYS A 2 -17.05 18.76 7.89
CA CYS A 2 -16.20 17.78 7.19
C CYS A 2 -17.03 16.94 6.19
N THR A 3 -16.37 16.32 5.21
CA THR A 3 -17.05 15.43 4.25
C THR A 3 -17.36 14.07 4.89
N SER A 4 -18.22 13.28 4.22
CA SER A 4 -18.53 11.91 4.65
C SER A 4 -17.24 11.08 4.80
N GLY A 5 -17.14 10.32 5.90
CA GLY A 5 -15.94 9.55 6.26
C GLY A 5 -14.86 10.36 6.98
N GLN A 6 -15.14 11.60 7.37
CA GLN A 6 -14.25 12.44 8.16
C GLN A 6 -14.93 12.99 9.42
N ARG A 7 -14.14 13.11 10.49
CA ARG A 7 -14.54 13.80 11.73
C ARG A 7 -13.69 15.04 11.97
N CYS A 8 -14.27 16.03 12.62
CA CYS A 8 -13.52 17.21 13.05
C CYS A 8 -12.69 16.86 14.29
N GLN A 9 -11.38 17.07 14.24
CA GLN A 9 -10.47 16.86 15.36
C GLN A 9 -9.51 18.06 15.51
N MET A 10 -9.23 18.46 16.76
CA MET A 10 -8.19 19.44 17.05
C MET A 10 -6.81 18.80 16.89
N VAL A 11 -6.05 19.24 15.88
CA VAL A 11 -4.69 18.77 15.60
C VAL A 11 -3.75 19.98 15.65
N SER A 12 -2.84 19.99 16.62
CA SER A 12 -1.90 21.10 16.87
C SER A 12 -2.59 22.46 17.02
N GLY A 13 -3.68 22.50 17.79
CA GLY A 13 -4.42 23.73 18.09
C GLY A 13 -5.31 24.25 16.97
N LYS A 14 -5.43 23.54 15.84
CA LYS A 14 -6.34 23.89 14.73
C LYS A 14 -7.34 22.77 14.47
N ALA A 15 -8.60 23.14 14.27
CA ALA A 15 -9.64 22.21 13.84
C ALA A 15 -9.33 21.69 12.43
N ARG A 16 -9.20 20.37 12.27
CA ARG A 16 -8.95 19.70 10.98
C ARG A 16 -9.95 18.57 10.78
N CYS A 17 -10.32 18.34 9.53
CA CYS A 17 -11.05 17.14 9.14
C CYS A 17 -10.05 15.99 8.99
N VAL A 18 -10.22 14.94 9.80
CA VAL A 18 -9.41 13.73 9.76
C VAL A 18 -10.30 12.56 9.35
N ALA A 19 -9.74 11.53 8.71
CA ALA A 19 -10.49 10.33 8.39
C ALA A 19 -11.09 9.71 9.67
N GLU A 20 -12.34 9.26 9.60
CA GLU A 20 -13.02 8.59 10.72
C GLU A 20 -12.33 7.29 11.12
N SER A 21 -11.78 6.57 10.14
CA SER A 21 -11.04 5.33 10.34
C SER A 21 -9.76 5.28 9.49
N ILE A 22 -8.74 4.64 10.04
CA ILE A 22 -7.52 4.27 9.32
C ILE A 22 -7.59 2.76 9.12
N ALA A 23 -7.44 2.31 7.87
CA ALA A 23 -7.31 0.91 7.53
C ALA A 23 -5.89 0.64 7.00
N VAL A 24 -5.35 -0.54 7.28
CA VAL A 24 -3.98 -0.90 6.91
C VAL A 24 -3.99 -2.17 6.08
N CYS A 25 -3.56 -2.08 4.82
CA CYS A 25 -3.17 -3.23 4.01
C CYS A 25 -1.73 -3.61 4.33
N ARG A 26 -1.42 -4.90 4.44
CA ARG A 26 -0.10 -5.41 4.81
C ARG A 26 0.35 -6.52 3.87
N ALA A 27 1.64 -6.52 3.54
CA ALA A 27 2.35 -7.70 3.05
C ALA A 27 3.45 -8.02 4.07
N GLN A 28 3.40 -9.20 4.67
CA GLN A 28 4.33 -9.63 5.72
C GLN A 28 4.94 -10.99 5.37
N GLY A 29 6.20 -11.01 4.94
CA GLY A 29 6.95 -12.26 4.69
C GLY A 29 6.33 -13.17 3.61
N ASP A 30 6.96 -14.33 3.36
CA ASP A 30 6.45 -15.39 2.46
C ASP A 30 4.91 -15.56 2.60
N PRO A 31 4.17 -15.57 1.49
CA PRO A 31 3.51 -14.42 0.88
C PRO A 31 2.17 -14.06 1.56
N HIS A 32 2.22 -13.69 2.84
CA HIS A 32 1.01 -13.38 3.58
C HIS A 32 0.56 -11.92 3.36
N TYR A 33 -0.62 -11.76 2.76
CA TYR A 33 -1.27 -10.47 2.57
C TYR A 33 -2.44 -10.33 3.55
N THR A 34 -2.66 -9.11 4.04
CA THR A 34 -3.85 -8.74 4.80
C THR A 34 -4.48 -7.51 4.15
N THR A 35 -5.74 -7.62 3.73
CA THR A 35 -6.50 -6.53 3.11
C THR A 35 -6.89 -5.44 4.12
N PHE A 36 -7.37 -4.30 3.62
CA PHE A 36 -7.89 -3.21 4.45
C PHE A 36 -9.05 -3.62 5.35
N ASP A 37 -9.88 -4.58 4.95
CA ASP A 37 -10.97 -5.16 5.74
C ASP A 37 -10.53 -6.36 6.61
N GLY A 38 -9.22 -6.63 6.70
CA GLY A 38 -8.63 -7.60 7.62
C GLY A 38 -8.60 -9.05 7.12
N ARG A 39 -8.95 -9.32 5.85
CA ARG A 39 -8.89 -10.67 5.28
C ARG A 39 -7.45 -11.07 4.98
N ARG A 40 -7.09 -12.31 5.34
CA ARG A 40 -5.76 -12.88 5.13
C ARG A 40 -5.78 -13.86 3.95
N TYR A 41 -4.77 -13.79 3.09
CA TYR A 41 -4.58 -14.71 1.98
C TYR A 41 -3.12 -14.80 1.56
N ASP A 42 -2.79 -15.86 0.83
CA ASP A 42 -1.45 -16.10 0.31
C ASP A 42 -1.41 -15.86 -1.20
N MET A 43 -0.43 -15.07 -1.67
CA MET A 43 -0.28 -14.76 -3.09
C MET A 43 1.04 -15.31 -3.66
N MET A 44 0.94 -16.48 -4.28
CA MET A 44 2.07 -17.17 -4.91
C MET A 44 2.31 -16.69 -6.34
N GLY A 45 3.52 -16.89 -6.84
CA GLY A 45 3.96 -16.51 -8.18
C GLY A 45 4.94 -15.35 -8.19
N THR A 46 5.57 -15.10 -9.36
CA THR A 46 6.69 -14.14 -9.51
C THR A 46 6.32 -12.87 -10.28
N CYS A 47 5.03 -12.60 -10.43
CA CYS A 47 4.55 -11.41 -11.12
C CYS A 47 4.63 -10.17 -10.23
N SER A 48 4.33 -9.02 -10.84
CA SER A 48 3.95 -7.82 -10.10
C SER A 48 2.46 -7.84 -9.83
N TYR A 49 2.08 -7.52 -8.59
CA TYR A 49 0.70 -7.50 -8.12
C TYR A 49 0.37 -6.13 -7.55
N THR A 50 -0.79 -5.58 -7.92
CA THR A 50 -1.30 -4.35 -7.32
C THR A 50 -1.79 -4.65 -5.90
N MET A 51 -1.18 -4.01 -4.90
CA MET A 51 -1.61 -4.09 -3.50
C MET A 51 -2.74 -3.11 -3.19
N ALA A 52 -2.64 -1.89 -3.71
CA ALA A 52 -3.62 -0.84 -3.53
C ALA A 52 -3.52 0.16 -4.68
N GLU A 53 -4.66 0.61 -5.18
CA GLU A 53 -4.74 1.70 -6.15
C GLU A 53 -6.01 2.52 -5.94
N LEU A 54 -5.95 3.81 -6.25
CA LEU A 54 -7.15 4.63 -6.25
C LEU A 54 -8.02 4.26 -7.46
N ARG A 55 -9.19 3.68 -7.20
CA ARG A 55 -10.22 3.46 -8.23
C ARG A 55 -11.36 4.46 -8.06
N SER A 56 -11.17 5.67 -8.58
CA SER A 56 -12.20 6.73 -8.56
C SER A 56 -12.24 7.50 -9.87
N THR A 57 -13.43 7.94 -10.27
CA THR A 57 -13.64 8.86 -11.41
C THR A 57 -13.50 10.33 -10.99
N ASN A 58 -13.40 10.61 -9.68
CA ASN A 58 -13.27 11.96 -9.17
C ASN A 58 -11.86 12.51 -9.39
N LYS A 59 -11.73 13.47 -10.32
CA LYS A 59 -10.47 14.11 -10.69
C LYS A 59 -9.84 14.96 -9.58
N SER A 60 -10.58 15.29 -8.52
CA SER A 60 -10.02 16.01 -7.36
C SER A 60 -9.23 15.09 -6.42
N LEU A 61 -9.40 13.78 -6.53
CA LEU A 61 -8.63 12.81 -5.77
C LEU A 61 -7.31 12.50 -6.49
N LEU A 62 -6.25 12.41 -5.71
CA LEU A 62 -4.91 12.16 -6.22
C LEU A 62 -4.71 10.68 -6.46
N ALA A 63 -4.36 10.31 -7.70
CA ALA A 63 -4.07 8.94 -8.07
C ALA A 63 -2.82 8.44 -7.34
N PHE A 64 -2.88 7.19 -6.90
CA PHE A 64 -1.73 6.46 -6.40
C PHE A 64 -1.88 4.98 -6.77
N LYS A 65 -0.74 4.28 -6.84
CA LYS A 65 -0.67 2.84 -7.03
C LYS A 65 0.49 2.28 -6.20
N VAL A 66 0.26 1.17 -5.51
CA VAL A 66 1.28 0.42 -4.79
C VAL A 66 1.35 -0.97 -5.40
N GLU A 67 2.52 -1.35 -5.88
CA GLU A 67 2.78 -2.64 -6.49
C GLU A 67 3.82 -3.42 -5.70
N ALA A 68 3.61 -4.73 -5.56
CA ALA A 68 4.56 -5.66 -5.00
C ALA A 68 4.98 -6.67 -6.06
N LYS A 69 6.29 -6.80 -6.28
CA LYS A 69 6.86 -7.82 -7.15
C LYS A 69 7.38 -8.98 -6.31
N ASN A 70 6.88 -10.17 -6.58
CA ASN A 70 7.26 -11.36 -5.85
C ASN A 70 8.42 -12.09 -6.56
N LYS A 71 9.29 -12.74 -5.77
CA LYS A 71 10.38 -13.59 -6.26
C LYS A 71 10.33 -14.94 -5.54
N ASN A 72 10.70 -16.00 -6.26
CA ASN A 72 10.80 -17.33 -5.72
C ASN A 72 11.88 -17.45 -4.62
N ARG A 73 11.57 -18.23 -3.58
CA ARG A 73 12.47 -18.56 -2.47
C ARG A 73 13.24 -19.83 -2.76
N SER A 74 14.41 -19.70 -3.38
CA SER A 74 15.36 -20.76 -3.76
C SER A 74 14.82 -21.86 -4.70
N THR A 75 13.58 -22.29 -4.50
CA THR A 75 12.75 -23.17 -5.33
C THR A 75 11.58 -22.38 -5.89
N ASN A 76 10.88 -22.93 -6.87
CA ASN A 76 9.68 -22.33 -7.48
C ASN A 76 8.38 -22.59 -6.72
N LYS A 77 8.44 -23.19 -5.52
CA LYS A 77 7.25 -23.54 -4.73
C LYS A 77 6.70 -22.40 -3.89
N VAL A 78 7.55 -21.44 -3.51
CA VAL A 78 7.19 -20.34 -2.60
C VAL A 78 7.76 -19.04 -3.16
N SER A 79 6.99 -17.96 -3.09
CA SER A 79 7.46 -16.62 -3.43
C SER A 79 7.19 -15.63 -2.31
N TYR A 80 8.00 -14.56 -2.26
CA TYR A 80 7.88 -13.46 -1.31
C TYR A 80 8.08 -12.12 -2.01
N VAL A 81 7.58 -11.05 -1.38
CA VAL A 81 7.76 -9.68 -1.86
C VAL A 81 9.25 -9.32 -1.89
N ARG A 82 9.76 -9.04 -3.07
CA ARG A 82 11.17 -8.68 -3.32
C ARG A 82 11.36 -7.17 -3.50
N LEU A 83 10.37 -6.52 -4.09
CA LEU A 83 10.37 -5.10 -4.45
C LEU A 83 8.97 -4.55 -4.25
N VAL A 84 8.88 -3.39 -3.61
CA VAL A 84 7.65 -2.60 -3.53
C VAL A 84 7.87 -1.30 -4.29
N THR A 85 6.93 -0.94 -5.16
CA THR A 85 6.96 0.31 -5.92
C THR A 85 5.71 1.12 -5.61
N VAL A 86 5.90 2.37 -5.23
CA VAL A 86 4.85 3.34 -4.92
C VAL A 86 4.86 4.41 -5.99
N HIS A 87 3.77 4.50 -6.73
CA HIS A 87 3.49 5.56 -7.69
C HIS A 87 2.55 6.56 -7.04
N VAL A 88 3.00 7.80 -6.88
CA VAL A 88 2.19 8.88 -6.32
C VAL A 88 2.59 10.20 -6.98
N TYR A 89 1.62 10.96 -7.47
CA TYR A 89 1.88 12.13 -8.31
C TYR A 89 2.73 11.77 -9.55
N ASN A 90 3.82 12.51 -9.78
CA ASN A 90 4.86 12.25 -10.77
C ASN A 90 6.09 11.55 -10.16
N HIS A 91 5.98 11.03 -8.95
CA HIS A 91 7.04 10.31 -8.27
C HIS A 91 6.80 8.81 -8.33
N THR A 92 7.88 8.07 -8.54
CA THR A 92 7.92 6.62 -8.37
C THR A 92 9.00 6.35 -7.34
N VAL A 93 8.62 5.70 -6.25
CA VAL A 93 9.52 5.34 -5.16
C VAL A 93 9.55 3.82 -5.02
N SER A 94 10.73 3.24 -5.06
CA SER A 94 10.95 1.80 -5.01
C SER A 94 11.77 1.42 -3.79
N LEU A 95 11.33 0.36 -3.12
CA LEU A 95 11.94 -0.22 -1.93
C LEU A 95 12.29 -1.67 -2.22
N GLU A 96 13.57 -1.98 -2.26
CA GLU A 96 14.07 -3.31 -2.58
C GLU A 96 14.49 -4.06 -1.30
N TYR A 97 14.03 -5.31 -1.16
CA TYR A 97 14.39 -6.14 -0.01
C TYR A 97 15.92 -6.26 0.15
N GLY A 98 16.41 -6.11 1.38
CA GLY A 98 17.84 -6.16 1.69
C GLY A 98 18.61 -4.85 1.47
N GLU A 99 17.99 -3.82 0.88
CA GLU A 99 18.57 -2.47 0.86
C GLU A 99 18.10 -1.68 2.09
N ILE A 100 19.05 -1.11 2.83
CA ILE A 100 18.77 -0.35 4.04
C ILE A 100 19.08 1.12 3.78
N GLY A 101 18.11 2.00 4.06
CA GLY A 101 18.28 3.45 3.91
C GLY A 101 18.25 3.96 2.47
N ILE A 102 17.92 3.11 1.50
CA ILE A 102 17.84 3.48 0.08
C ILE A 102 16.38 3.36 -0.38
N ALA A 103 15.89 4.42 -1.02
CA ALA A 103 14.66 4.43 -1.78
C ALA A 103 14.97 5.09 -3.14
N ARG A 104 14.56 4.45 -4.23
CA ARG A 104 14.86 4.90 -5.60
C ARG A 104 13.65 5.50 -6.29
#